data_AF-I3DY30-F1
#
_entry.id   AF-I3DY30-F1
#
_cell.length_a   1.000
_cell.length_b   1.000
_cell.length_c   1.000
_cell.angle_alpha   90.00
_cell.angle_beta   90.00
_cell.angle_gamma   90.00
#
_symmetry.space_group_name_H-M   'P 1'
#
loop_
_entity.id
_entity.type
_entity.pdbx_description
1 polymer ?
#
loop_
_entity_poly.entity_id
_entity_poly.type
_entity_poly.pdbx_seq_one_letter_code
_entity_poly.pdbx_strand_id
1 'polypeptide(L)'
;MRGKKPCGDYFFKSPRKNRTIVLEDLDFVWDSWELQEMVQMWQKGVPVAKIGEHFQRDPDEVLLALIHLAREDKIDRRKGGLKGEEAR
;
A
#
# COMPACT_ATOMS: atom_id res chain seq x y z
N MET A 1 -30.67 47.78 3.79
CA MET A 1 -29.26 47.36 4.00
C MET A 1 -29.23 45.83 4.04
N ARG A 2 -28.60 45.17 3.06
CA ARG A 2 -28.54 43.69 3.00
C ARG A 2 -27.48 43.20 4.00
N GLY A 3 -27.93 42.50 5.04
CA GLY A 3 -27.04 41.88 6.04
C GLY A 3 -26.06 40.92 5.36
N LYS A 4 -24.77 41.08 5.67
CA LYS A 4 -23.73 40.13 5.24
C LYS A 4 -24.06 38.76 5.83
N LYS A 5 -24.18 37.74 4.97
CA LYS A 5 -24.20 36.34 5.40
C LYS A 5 -22.92 36.06 6.22
N PRO A 6 -22.98 35.36 7.36
CA PRO A 6 -21.77 34.93 8.04
C PRO A 6 -20.98 34.01 7.10
N CYS A 7 -19.73 34.37 6.83
CA CYS A 7 -18.77 33.45 6.20
C CYS A 7 -18.62 32.24 7.12
N GLY A 8 -18.79 31.05 6.57
CA GLY A 8 -18.93 29.79 7.30
C GLY A 8 -17.85 29.55 8.35
N ASP A 9 -18.26 28.94 9.45
CA ASP A 9 -17.41 28.49 10.54
C ASP A 9 -16.46 27.41 10.00
N TYR A 10 -15.23 27.81 9.66
CA TYR A 10 -14.15 26.87 9.46
C TYR A 10 -13.80 26.29 10.82
N PHE A 11 -14.40 25.14 11.15
CA PHE A 11 -14.00 24.30 12.27
C PHE A 11 -12.51 23.95 12.13
N PHE A 12 -11.64 24.73 12.76
CA PHE A 12 -10.27 24.32 13.04
C PHE A 12 -10.36 23.10 13.96
N LYS A 13 -10.31 21.90 13.38
CA LYS A 13 -10.17 20.68 14.17
C LYS A 13 -8.90 20.82 14.99
N SER A 14 -9.02 20.77 16.31
CA SER A 14 -7.89 20.78 17.22
C SER A 14 -6.90 19.67 16.83
N PRO A 15 -5.57 19.90 16.93
CA PRO A 15 -4.58 18.89 16.60
C PRO A 15 -4.82 17.60 17.38
N ARG A 16 -4.82 16.45 16.69
CA ARG A 16 -4.98 15.11 17.29
C ARG A 16 -3.84 14.84 18.30
N LYS A 17 -4.16 14.42 19.52
CA LYS A 17 -3.22 14.01 20.60
C LYS A 17 -3.07 12.48 20.63
N ASN A 18 -1.97 11.96 21.19
CA ASN A 18 -1.68 10.53 21.33
C ASN A 18 -1.71 9.75 20.01
N ARG A 19 -0.77 10.05 19.10
CA ARG A 19 -0.69 9.40 17.78
C ARG A 19 0.39 8.32 17.79
N THR A 20 0.10 7.20 17.16
CA THR A 20 1.07 6.16 16.80
C THR A 20 1.18 6.13 15.28
N ILE A 21 2.40 6.13 14.77
CA ILE A 21 2.68 5.84 13.36
C ILE A 21 2.76 4.32 13.27
N VAL A 22 1.83 3.71 12.53
CA VAL A 22 1.81 2.24 12.35
C VAL A 22 2.85 1.89 11.30
N LEU A 23 3.62 0.82 11.51
CA LEU A 23 4.67 0.33 10.60
C LEU A 23 5.79 1.35 10.37
N GLU A 24 6.12 2.16 11.39
CA GLU A 24 7.21 3.15 11.34
C GLU A 24 8.59 2.49 11.15
N ASP A 25 8.69 1.21 11.51
CA ASP A 25 9.88 0.38 11.43
C ASP A 25 10.13 -0.25 10.05
N LEU A 26 9.17 -0.16 9.12
CA LEU A 26 9.30 -0.72 7.78
C LEU A 26 9.98 0.24 6.78
N ASP A 27 10.75 -0.32 5.85
CA ASP A 27 11.37 0.40 4.73
C ASP A 27 10.52 0.31 3.45
N PHE A 28 10.03 1.48 3.00
CA PHE A 28 9.23 1.61 1.79
C PHE A 28 10.03 2.05 0.56
N VAL A 29 11.37 2.13 0.66
CA VAL A 29 12.23 2.46 -0.47
C VAL A 29 12.53 1.20 -1.26
N TRP A 30 12.11 1.20 -2.52
CA TRP A 30 12.34 0.10 -3.46
C TRP A 30 13.00 0.63 -4.72
N ASP A 31 13.97 -0.13 -5.22
CA ASP A 31 14.51 0.10 -6.55
C ASP A 31 13.50 -0.36 -7.61
N SER A 32 13.48 0.34 -8.75
CA SER A 32 12.62 -0.02 -9.88
C SER A 32 12.82 -1.47 -10.36
N TRP A 33 14.05 -1.99 -10.29
CA TRP A 33 14.36 -3.36 -10.71
C TRP A 33 13.82 -4.41 -9.72
N GLU A 34 13.85 -4.12 -8.41
CA GLU A 34 13.27 -5.00 -7.38
C GLU A 34 11.75 -5.12 -7.60
N LEU A 35 11.08 -4.00 -7.89
CA LEU A 35 9.66 -3.98 -8.20
C LEU A 35 9.34 -4.78 -9.47
N GLN A 36 10.18 -4.69 -10.52
CA GLN A 36 10.00 -5.48 -11.74
C GLN A 36 10.17 -6.99 -11.48
N GLU A 37 11.17 -7.38 -10.70
CA GLU A 37 11.37 -8.79 -10.32
C GLU A 37 10.22 -9.30 -9.44
N MET A 38 9.74 -8.49 -8.50
CA MET A 38 8.60 -8.80 -7.64
C MET A 38 7.33 -9.09 -8.46
N VAL A 39 7.05 -8.32 -9.51
CA VAL A 39 5.95 -8.60 -10.46
C VAL A 39 6.10 -9.99 -11.08
N GLN A 40 7.30 -10.34 -11.54
CA GLN A 40 7.56 -11.66 -12.15
C GLN A 40 7.35 -12.79 -11.13
N MET A 41 7.83 -12.62 -9.90
CA MET A 41 7.63 -13.60 -8.83
C MET A 41 6.14 -13.75 -8.47
N TRP A 42 5.40 -12.63 -8.41
CA TRP A 42 3.97 -12.62 -8.16
C TRP A 42 3.20 -13.41 -9.23
N GLN A 43 3.49 -13.16 -10.51
CA GLN A 43 2.87 -13.85 -11.64
C GLN A 43 3.15 -15.36 -11.64
N LYS A 44 4.35 -15.76 -11.18
CA LYS A 44 4.71 -17.18 -10.96
C LYS A 44 3.99 -17.81 -9.76
N GLY A 45 3.21 -17.04 -9.00
CA GLY A 45 2.46 -17.52 -7.84
C GLY A 45 3.31 -17.69 -6.59
N VAL A 46 4.52 -17.12 -6.53
CA VAL A 46 5.41 -17.24 -5.37
C VAL A 46 4.73 -16.66 -4.12
N PRO A 47 4.75 -17.35 -2.97
CA PRO A 47 4.20 -16.81 -1.72
C PRO A 47 4.94 -15.55 -1.25
N VAL A 48 4.22 -14.59 -0.65
CA VAL A 48 4.79 -13.32 -0.16
C VAL A 48 5.98 -13.55 0.79
N ALA A 49 5.88 -14.51 1.71
CA ALA A 49 6.99 -14.87 2.59
C ALA A 49 8.26 -15.29 1.83
N LYS A 50 8.12 -16.03 0.72
CA LYS A 50 9.25 -16.43 -0.12
C LYS A 50 9.82 -15.29 -0.94
N ILE A 51 9.00 -14.31 -1.31
CA ILE A 51 9.46 -13.06 -1.93
C ILE A 51 10.24 -12.23 -0.90
N GLY A 52 9.79 -12.17 0.36
CA GLY A 52 10.51 -11.52 1.45
C GLY A 52 11.87 -12.16 1.71
N GLU A 53 11.93 -13.50 1.77
CA GLU A 53 13.20 -14.25 1.87
C GLU A 53 14.16 -13.92 0.71
N HIS A 54 13.65 -13.76 -0.53
CA HIS A 54 14.46 -13.44 -1.71
C HIS A 54 15.09 -12.05 -1.62
N PHE A 55 14.31 -11.04 -1.23
CA PHE A 55 14.82 -9.66 -1.06
C PHE A 55 15.49 -9.42 0.29
N GLN A 56 15.49 -10.41 1.20
CA GLN A 56 15.96 -10.26 2.59
C GLN A 56 15.21 -9.15 3.34
N ARG A 57 13.90 -9.08 3.12
CA ARG A 57 13.01 -8.02 3.63
C ARG A 57 11.83 -8.58 4.41
N ASP A 58 11.19 -7.72 5.20
CA ASP A 58 10.01 -8.12 5.96
C ASP A 58 8.86 -8.48 5.00
N PRO A 59 8.14 -9.59 5.21
CA PRO A 59 6.97 -9.94 4.39
C PRO A 59 5.91 -8.83 4.30
N ASP A 60 5.78 -7.97 5.31
CA ASP A 60 4.83 -6.84 5.32
C ASP A 60 5.28 -5.71 4.38
N GLU A 61 6.60 -5.47 4.25
CA GLU A 61 7.15 -4.54 3.24
C GLU A 61 6.81 -5.02 1.84
N VAL A 62 7.01 -6.32 1.59
CA VAL A 62 6.65 -6.94 0.30
C VAL A 62 5.15 -6.85 0.05
N LEU A 63 4.32 -7.10 1.06
CA LEU A 63 2.86 -6.98 0.94
C LEU A 63 2.44 -5.56 0.54
N LEU A 64 3.04 -4.54 1.16
CA LEU A 64 2.77 -3.14 0.86
C LEU A 64 3.30 -2.73 -0.53
N ALA A 65 4.45 -3.24 -0.95
CA ALA A 65 4.96 -3.05 -2.32
C ALA A 65 4.01 -3.68 -3.36
N LEU A 66 3.49 -4.87 -3.10
CA LEU A 66 2.49 -5.51 -3.96
C LEU A 66 1.17 -4.71 -4.00
N ILE A 67 0.73 -4.11 -2.88
CA ILE A 67 -0.42 -3.20 -2.86
C ILE A 67 -0.14 -1.97 -3.75
N HIS A 68 1.06 -1.40 -3.67
CA HIS A 68 1.47 -0.31 -4.54
C HIS A 68 1.42 -0.72 -6.02
N LEU A 69 2.04 -1.83 -6.41
CA LEU A 69 2.01 -2.37 -7.77
C LEU A 69 0.59 -2.68 -8.27
N ALA A 70 -0.28 -3.15 -7.38
CA ALA A 70 -1.68 -3.42 -7.68
C ALA A 70 -2.49 -2.16 -8.01
N ARG A 71 -2.13 -1.02 -7.40
CA ARG A 71 -2.74 0.31 -7.66
C ARG A 71 -2.23 0.94 -8.95
N GLU A 72 -1.07 0.51 -9.44
CA GLU A 72 -0.49 0.91 -10.72
C GLU A 72 -0.85 -0.07 -11.85
N ASP A 73 -1.76 -1.01 -11.61
CA ASP A 73 -2.17 -2.05 -12.56
C ASP A 73 -1.01 -2.90 -13.12
N LYS A 74 0.08 -3.02 -12.35
CA LYS A 74 1.26 -3.84 -12.70
C LYS A 74 1.11 -5.31 -12.32
N ILE A 75 0.15 -5.64 -11.45
CA ILE A 75 -0.14 -7.01 -11.04
C ILE A 75 -1.64 -7.33 -11.06
N ASP A 76 -1.93 -8.57 -11.43
CA ASP A 76 -3.28 -9.12 -11.57
C ASP A 76 -3.70 -9.99 -10.38
N ARG A 77 -4.98 -10.37 -10.39
CA ARG A 77 -5.58 -11.32 -9.47
C ARG A 77 -4.91 -12.70 -9.62
N ARG A 78 -4.75 -13.41 -8.51
CA ARG A 78 -4.28 -14.80 -8.52
C ARG A 78 -4.90 -15.59 -7.38
N LYS A 79 -4.86 -16.92 -7.50
CA LYS A 79 -5.28 -17.81 -6.43
C LYS A 79 -4.53 -17.52 -5.14
N GLY A 80 -5.25 -17.23 -4.06
CA GLY A 80 -4.66 -16.82 -2.77
C GLY A 80 -3.91 -15.48 -2.80
N GLY A 81 -4.15 -14.63 -3.80
CA GLY A 81 -3.53 -13.32 -3.95
C GLY A 81 -4.34 -12.15 -3.38
N LEU A 82 -3.73 -10.97 -3.37
CA LEU A 82 -4.28 -9.73 -2.78
C LEU A 82 -5.65 -9.32 -3.34
N LYS A 83 -5.86 -9.50 -4.64
CA LYS A 83 -7.11 -9.13 -5.32
C LYS A 83 -8.16 -10.27 -5.32
N GLY A 84 -7.92 -11.38 -4.61
CA GLY A 84 -8.80 -12.56 -4.58
C GLY A 84 -8.73 -13.42 -5.85
N GLU A 85 -9.55 -14.47 -5.92
CA GLU A 85 -9.73 -15.28 -7.13
C GLU A 85 -10.64 -14.55 -8.13
N GLU A 86 -10.42 -14.71 -9.43
CA GLU A 86 -11.47 -14.41 -10.40
C GLU A 86 -12.64 -15.37 -10.16
N ALA A 87 -13.85 -14.84 -9.99
CA ALA A 87 -15.05 -15.63 -10.22
C ALA A 87 -15.07 -15.93 -11.72
N ARG A 88 -14.59 -17.13 -12.10
CA ARG A 88 -14.83 -17.67 -13.43
C ARG A 88 -16.32 -17.86 -13.68
#